data_AF-Q56Z33-F1
#
_entry.id   AF-Q56Z33-F1
#
_cell.length_a   1.000
_cell.length_b   1.000
_cell.length_c   1.000
_cell.angle_alpha   90.00
_cell.angle_beta   90.00
_cell.angle_gamma   90.00
#
_symmetry.space_group_name_H-M   'P 1'
#
loop_
_entity.id
_entity.type
_entity.pdbx_description
1 polymer ?
#
loop_
_entity_poly.entity_id
_entity_poly.type
_entity_poly.pdbx_seq_one_letter_code
_entity_poly.pdbx_strand_id
1 'polypeptide(L)' 'MDTAFVDYGYVVSRRMNSIGPLELRVVERGTFGKVAERCVGKCGGLNQFKTPRCTTNSVMLDILNDSTIKRFRSSAYD' A
#
# COMPACT_ATOMS: atom_id res chain seq x y z
N MET A 1 5.15 11.72 5.25
CA MET A 1 4.45 10.71 6.08
C MET A 1 3.07 11.27 6.41
N ASP A 2 2.41 10.95 7.53
CA ASP A 2 1.07 11.49 7.86
C ASP A 2 0.95 13.00 7.67
N THR A 3 2.00 13.77 8.00
CA THR A 3 2.06 15.23 7.83
C THR A 3 1.98 15.72 6.37
N ALA A 4 2.18 14.84 5.39
CA ALA A 4 2.03 15.17 3.98
C ALA A 4 0.56 15.17 3.53
N PHE A 5 -0.34 14.56 4.30
CA PHE A 5 -1.77 14.58 4.03
C PHE A 5 -2.39 15.81 4.70
N VAL A 6 -2.85 16.76 3.88
CA VAL A 6 -3.53 17.99 4.34
C VAL A 6 -5.04 17.83 4.41
N ASP A 7 -5.57 16.66 4.05
CA ASP A 7 -6.99 16.36 4.12
C ASP A 7 -7.46 16.39 5.58
N TYR A 8 -8.45 17.25 5.86
CA TYR A 8 -8.92 17.48 7.22
C TYR A 8 -9.54 16.22 7.84
N GLY A 9 -10.26 15.44 7.03
CA GLY A 9 -10.87 14.18 7.49
C GLY A 9 -9.84 13.16 7.94
N TYR A 10 -8.77 12.99 7.16
CA TYR A 10 -7.63 12.14 7.51
C TYR A 10 -6.91 12.64 8.77
N VAL A 11 -6.59 13.93 8.84
CA VAL A 11 -5.86 14.51 9.99
C VAL A 11 -6.65 14.35 11.29
N VAL A 12 -7.94 14.66 11.29
CA VAL A 12 -8.80 14.51 12.47
C VAL A 12 -8.92 13.03 12.86
N SER A 13 -9.11 12.13 11.90
CA SER A 13 -9.22 10.68 12.19
C SER A 13 -7.92 10.08 12.76
N ARG A 14 -6.75 10.56 12.31
CA ARG A 14 -5.45 10.18 12.88
C ARG A 14 -5.27 10.71 14.30
N ARG A 15 -5.66 11.97 14.58
CA ARG A 15 -5.59 12.56 15.93
C ARG A 15 -6.57 11.93 16.92
N MET A 16 -7.74 11.48 16.46
CA MET A 16 -8.73 10.77 17.28
C MET A 16 -8.46 9.26 17.38
N ASN A 17 -7.31 8.77 16.90
CA ASN A 17 -6.93 7.35 16.88
C ASN A 17 -7.95 6.40 16.22
N SER A 18 -8.85 6.93 15.38
CA SER A 18 -9.80 6.11 14.60
C SER A 18 -9.13 5.47 13.38
N ILE A 19 -8.05 6.09 12.88
CA ILE A 19 -7.13 5.52 11.90
C ILE A 19 -5.77 5.38 12.58
N GLY A 20 -5.13 4.21 12.46
CA GLY A 20 -3.78 3.97 12.99
C GLY A 20 -2.67 4.71 12.23
N PRO A 21 -1.43 4.72 12.76
CA PRO A 21 -0.29 5.40 12.13
C PRO A 21 -0.01 4.88 10.73
N LEU A 22 0.29 5.78 9.79
CA LEU A 22 0.64 5.39 8.43
C LEU A 22 1.90 4.52 8.46
N GLU A 23 1.81 3.38 7.78
CA GLU A 23 2.94 2.49 7.58
C GLU A 23 3.48 2.62 6.16
N LEU A 24 4.76 3.00 6.03
CA LEU A 24 5.49 2.95 4.77
C LEU A 24 6.24 1.61 4.69
N ARG A 25 5.88 0.79 3.70
CA ARG A 25 6.58 -0.46 3.39
C ARG A 25 7.40 -0.29 2.12
N VAL A 26 8.71 -0.46 2.23
CA VAL A 26 9.64 -0.46 1.09
C VAL A 26 9.74 -1.88 0.57
N VAL A 27 9.38 -2.09 -0.69
CA VAL A 27 9.39 -3.40 -1.34
C VAL A 27 10.61 -3.60 -2.25
N GLU A 28 10.91 -4.86 -2.55
CA GLU A 28 11.95 -5.23 -3.51
C GLU A 28 11.63 -4.72 -4.93
N ARG A 29 12.68 -4.40 -5.70
CA ARG A 29 12.55 -4.08 -7.12
C ARG A 29 11.95 -5.27 -7.86
N GLY A 30 10.97 -5.00 -8.73
CA GLY A 30 10.24 -6.05 -9.47
C GLY A 30 9.03 -6.64 -8.74
N THR A 31 8.76 -6.27 -7.48
CA THR A 31 7.56 -6.73 -6.74
C THR A 31 6.26 -6.45 -7.50
N PHE A 32 6.09 -5.25 -8.05
CA PHE A 32 4.89 -4.91 -8.81
C PHE A 32 4.78 -5.68 -10.14
N GLY A 33 5.90 -6.17 -10.70
CA GLY A 33 5.89 -7.11 -11.82
C GLY A 33 5.31 -8.47 -11.42
N LYS A 34 5.74 -9.01 -10.26
CA LYS A 34 5.17 -10.25 -9.68
C LYS A 34 3.65 -10.10 -9.43
N VAL A 35 3.22 -8.92 -8.95
CA VAL A 35 1.79 -8.60 -8.77
C VAL A 35 1.05 -8.57 -10.12
N ALA A 36 1.64 -7.94 -11.14
CA ALA A 36 1.06 -7.87 -12.48
C ALA A 36 0.88 -9.26 -13.09
N GLU A 37 1.91 -10.11 -13.08
CA GLU A 37 1.86 -11.48 -13.57
C GLU A 37 0.75 -12.29 -12.88
N ARG A 38 0.61 -12.15 -11.56
CA ARG A 38 -0.44 -12.83 -10.81
C ARG A 38 -1.84 -12.35 -11.17
N CYS A 39 -1.99 -11.09 -11.57
CA CYS A 39 -3.26 -10.50 -11.96
C CYS A 39 -3.65 -10.80 -13.40
N VAL A 40 -2.68 -10.98 -14.30
CA VAL A 40 -2.94 -11.26 -15.72
C VAL A 40 -3.62 -12.60 -15.93
N GLY A 41 -3.28 -13.60 -15.10
CA GLY A 41 -4.02 -14.86 -15.07
C GLY A 41 -5.52 -14.71 -14.75
N LYS A 42 -5.94 -13.54 -14.24
CA LYS A 42 -7.34 -13.22 -13.88
C LYS A 42 -7.97 -12.09 -14.71
N CYS A 43 -7.18 -11.18 -15.29
CA CYS A 43 -7.66 -9.91 -15.84
C CYS A 43 -7.42 -9.70 -17.35
N GLY A 44 -6.84 -10.68 -18.05
CA GLY A 44 -6.64 -10.63 -19.51
C GLY A 44 -5.46 -9.75 -19.93
N GLY A 45 -4.35 -10.38 -20.30
CA GLY A 45 -3.17 -9.76 -20.93
C GLY A 45 -2.38 -8.75 -20.08
N LEU A 46 -1.04 -8.92 -20.01
CA LEU A 46 -0.12 -7.97 -19.32
C LEU A 46 -0.29 -6.53 -19.78
N ASN A 47 -0.65 -6.33 -21.05
CA ASN A 47 -0.73 -5.01 -21.67
C ASN A 47 -1.90 -4.15 -21.17
N GLN A 48 -2.87 -4.73 -20.45
CA GLN A 48 -4.01 -4.02 -19.88
C GLN A 48 -3.89 -3.83 -18.37
N PHE A 49 -2.87 -4.41 -17.74
CA PHE A 49 -2.72 -4.33 -16.30
C PHE A 49 -2.27 -2.93 -15.89
N LYS A 50 -3.11 -2.25 -15.12
CA LYS A 50 -2.76 -1.03 -14.39
C LYS A 50 -2.63 -1.35 -12.91
N THR A 51 -1.50 -0.98 -12.31
CA THR A 51 -1.28 -1.17 -10.88
C THR A 51 -2.31 -0.34 -10.09
N PRO A 52 -3.13 -0.96 -9.24
CA PRO A 52 -4.09 -0.21 -8.43
C PRO A 52 -3.36 0.67 -7.41
N ARG A 53 -3.87 1.89 -7.20
CA ARG A 53 -3.31 2.84 -6.21
C ARG A 53 -3.58 2.41 -4.77
N CYS A 54 -4.72 1.76 -4.54
CA CYS A 54 -5.12 1.17 -3.28
C CYS A 54 -5.74 -0.21 -3.57
N THR A 55 -5.50 -1.18 -2.68
CA THR A 55 -6.05 -2.53 -2.82
C THR A 55 -6.47 -3.07 -1.47
N THR A 56 -7.58 -3.79 -1.46
CA THR A 56 -8.07 -4.61 -0.34
C THR A 56 -7.95 -6.10 -0.65
N ASN A 57 -7.38 -6.47 -1.80
CA ASN A 57 -7.23 -7.85 -2.22
C ASN A 57 -6.13 -8.54 -1.39
N SER A 58 -6.51 -9.56 -0.62
CA SER A 58 -5.60 -10.32 0.25
C SER A 58 -4.38 -10.87 -0.49
N VAL A 59 -4.57 -11.44 -1.68
CA VAL A 59 -3.47 -12.04 -2.47
C VAL A 59 -2.42 -11.01 -2.86
N MET A 60 -2.85 -9.79 -3.22
CA MET A 60 -1.89 -8.72 -3.52
C MET A 60 -1.16 -8.26 -2.26
N LEU A 61 -1.88 -8.16 -1.14
CA LEU A 61 -1.30 -7.76 0.14
C LEU A 61 -0.26 -8.77 0.62
N ASP A 62 -0.49 -10.07 0.42
CA ASP A 62 0.45 -11.13 0.77
C ASP A 62 1.75 -10.99 -0.04
N ILE A 63 1.66 -10.82 -1.36
CA ILE A 63 2.84 -10.61 -2.22
C ILE A 63 3.64 -9.37 -1.80
N LEU A 64 2.95 -8.27 -1.49
CA LEU A 64 3.58 -7.03 -1.01
C LEU A 64 4.24 -7.24 0.35
N ASN A 65 3.61 -7.99 1.26
CA ASN A 65 4.15 -8.31 2.58
C ASN A 65 5.42 -9.15 2.50
N ASP A 66 5.40 -10.20 1.69
CA ASP A 66 6.53 -11.10 1.49
C ASP A 66 7.72 -10.40 0.82
N SER A 67 7.43 -9.44 -0.06
CA SER A 67 8.46 -8.68 -0.78
C SER A 67 8.89 -7.39 -0.05
N THR A 68 8.45 -7.17 1.19
CA THR A 68 8.80 -5.98 1.97
C THR A 68 10.20 -6.11 2.57
N ILE A 69 11.09 -5.18 2.23
CA ILE A 69 12.46 -5.10 2.75
C ILE A 69 12.52 -4.29 4.05
N LYS A 70 11.78 -3.17 4.12
CA LYS A 70 11.78 -2.29 5.30
C LYS A 70 10.38 -1.78 5.60
N ARG A 71 10.09 -1.59 6.89
CA ARG A 71 8.83 -1.05 7.40
C ARG A 71 9.13 0.16 8.27
N PHE A 72 8.38 1.24 8.05
CA PHE A 72 8.46 2.46 8.84
C PHE A 72 7.04 2.83 9.25
N ARG A 73 6.86 3.25 10.49
CA ARG A 73 5.58 3.78 10.99
C ARG A 73 5.75 5.24 11.30
N SER A 74 4.69 6.01 11.07
CA SER A 74 4.73 7.40 11.45
C SER A 74 4.59 7.55 12.94
N SER A 75 5.48 8.38 13.49
CA SER A 75 5.41 8.90 14.85
C SER A 75 4.67 10.24 14.91
N ALA A 76 3.99 10.63 13.83
CA ALA A 76 3.21 11.86 13.82
C ALA A 76 1.87 11.61 14.52
N TYR A 77 1.54 12.49 15.47
CA TYR A 77 0.34 12.43 16.30
C TYR A 77 0.30 11.30 17.35
N ASP A 78 1.44 10.68 17.65
CA ASP A 78 1.65 9.88 18.87
C ASP A 78 1.83 10.78 20.11
#